data_AF-A0A505IFD1-F1
#
_entry.id   AF-A0A505IFD1-F1
#
_cell.length_a   1.000
_cell.length_b   1.000
_cell.length_c   1.000
_cell.angle_alpha   90.00
_cell.angle_beta   90.00
_cell.angle_gamma   90.00
#
_symmetry.space_group_name_H-M   'P 1'
#
loop_
_entity.id
_entity.type
_entity.pdbx_description
1 polymer ?
#
loop_
_entity_poly.entity_id
_entity_poly.type
_entity_poly.pdbx_seq_one_letter_code
_entity_poly.pdbx_strand_id
1 'polypeptide(L)'
;MRFQTWPFLVAELVQFTAAANITVLGQGDLHQDTADSFLSCLNATDIHYRLYIDAGSTVVLPPGNRTLDTHGVDEFLLQCMMMACGTMDIAAEDTDEDNEEHMASVYASIVTYDWLVDRGARGLRAIGTRPAKTLEDIFVRDEEETD
;
A
#
# COMPACT_ATOMS: atom_id res chain seq x y z
N MET A 1 -16.49 -12.45 -68.40
CA MET A 1 -15.09 -12.17 -68.00
C MET A 1 -15.04 -12.27 -66.49
N ARG A 2 -14.62 -13.43 -65.96
CA ARG A 2 -13.31 -13.72 -65.31
C ARG A 2 -13.17 -13.12 -63.89
N PHE A 3 -13.08 -14.05 -62.93
CA PHE A 3 -12.87 -13.92 -61.48
C PHE A 3 -11.57 -13.19 -61.10
N GLN A 4 -11.55 -12.57 -59.91
CA GLN A 4 -10.40 -12.68 -59.01
C GLN A 4 -10.78 -12.50 -57.53
N THR A 5 -10.25 -13.41 -56.72
CA THR A 5 -10.54 -13.76 -55.32
C THR A 5 -9.87 -12.83 -54.31
N TRP A 6 -10.55 -12.58 -53.18
CA TRP A 6 -10.01 -11.97 -51.96
C TRP A 6 -8.89 -12.81 -51.32
N PRO A 7 -8.02 -12.15 -50.54
CA PRO A 7 -7.79 -12.64 -49.19
C PRO A 7 -7.91 -11.52 -48.14
N PHE A 8 -8.73 -11.85 -47.15
CA PHE A 8 -8.69 -11.41 -45.77
C PHE A 8 -7.29 -10.99 -45.30
N LEU A 9 -7.17 -9.76 -44.77
CA LEU A 9 -6.11 -9.45 -43.81
C LEU A 9 -6.61 -9.88 -42.44
N VAL A 10 -6.00 -10.96 -41.96
CA VAL A 10 -6.20 -11.57 -40.65
C VAL A 10 -5.77 -10.57 -39.58
N ALA A 11 -6.65 -10.37 -38.60
CA ALA A 11 -6.36 -9.69 -37.36
C ALA A 11 -5.29 -10.47 -36.58
N GLU A 12 -4.20 -9.81 -36.19
CA GLU A 12 -3.42 -10.23 -35.02
C GLU A 12 -3.68 -9.22 -33.90
N LEU A 13 -4.85 -9.36 -33.29
CA LEU A 13 -5.01 -8.93 -31.90
C LEU A 13 -4.28 -9.98 -31.08
N VAL A 14 -3.01 -9.74 -30.76
CA VAL A 14 -2.29 -10.58 -29.79
C VAL A 14 -2.94 -10.32 -28.43
N GLN A 15 -3.99 -11.08 -28.13
CA GLN A 15 -4.54 -11.16 -26.79
C GLN A 15 -3.54 -11.94 -25.94
N PHE A 16 -2.61 -11.24 -25.29
CA PHE A 16 -1.94 -11.79 -24.12
C PHE A 16 -2.97 -11.88 -22.99
N THR A 17 -3.81 -12.91 -23.00
CA THR A 17 -4.60 -13.31 -21.83
C THR A 17 -3.74 -14.21 -20.97
N ALA A 18 -2.64 -13.68 -20.43
CA ALA A 18 -2.03 -14.31 -19.26
C ALA A 18 -3.07 -14.20 -18.14
N ALA A 19 -3.71 -15.32 -17.81
CA ALA A 19 -4.57 -15.39 -16.63
C ALA A 19 -3.68 -15.14 -15.40
N ALA A 20 -3.65 -13.90 -14.93
CA ALA A 20 -2.96 -13.54 -13.70
C ALA A 20 -3.85 -13.91 -12.51
N ASN A 21 -3.25 -14.42 -11.44
CA ASN A 21 -3.93 -14.63 -10.16
C ASN A 21 -3.49 -13.54 -9.19
N ILE A 22 -4.45 -12.86 -8.59
CA ILE A 22 -4.24 -11.86 -7.55
C ILE A 22 -4.30 -12.57 -6.20
N THR A 23 -3.24 -12.40 -5.41
CA THR A 23 -3.22 -12.87 -4.03
C THR A 23 -4.09 -11.97 -3.17
N VAL A 24 -5.01 -12.56 -2.43
CA VAL A 24 -5.82 -11.84 -1.44
C VAL A 24 -5.10 -11.92 -0.11
N LEU A 25 -4.77 -10.75 0.45
CA LEU A 25 -4.16 -10.61 1.76
C LEU A 25 -5.25 -10.38 2.81
N GLY A 26 -5.04 -10.93 4.00
CA GLY A 26 -5.85 -10.65 5.18
C GLY A 26 -4.97 -10.57 6.42
N GLN A 27 -5.53 -10.06 7.52
CA GLN A 27 -4.78 -9.87 8.75
C GLN A 27 -4.22 -11.20 9.30
N GLY A 28 -2.97 -11.14 9.72
CA GLY A 28 -2.17 -12.22 10.27
C GLY A 28 -1.30 -11.70 11.41
N ASP A 29 -0.39 -12.55 11.87
CA ASP A 29 0.52 -12.16 12.94
C ASP A 29 1.60 -11.21 12.40
N LEU A 30 1.91 -10.17 13.16
CA LEU A 30 2.96 -9.23 12.80
C LEU A 30 4.32 -9.87 13.06
N HIS A 31 5.14 -9.98 12.01
CA HIS A 31 6.50 -10.46 12.11
C HIS A 31 7.44 -9.34 12.56
N GLN A 32 8.37 -9.66 13.48
CA GLN A 32 9.31 -8.68 14.03
C GLN A 32 10.17 -8.01 12.96
N ASP A 33 10.78 -8.79 12.05
CA ASP A 33 11.64 -8.24 11.00
C ASP A 33 10.89 -7.23 10.10
N THR A 34 9.61 -7.48 9.83
CA THR A 34 8.74 -6.56 9.09
C THR A 34 8.54 -5.26 9.86
N ALA A 35 8.17 -5.35 11.15
CA ALA A 35 7.97 -4.18 11.99
C ALA A 35 9.25 -3.36 12.14
N ASP A 36 10.37 -4.01 12.44
CA ASP A 36 11.67 -3.37 12.62
C ASP A 36 12.13 -2.68 11.34
N SER A 37 11.94 -3.31 10.17
CA SER A 37 12.25 -2.71 8.87
C SER A 37 11.40 -1.47 8.58
N PHE A 38 10.10 -1.54 8.86
CA PHE A 38 9.18 -0.41 8.68
C PHE A 38 9.51 0.76 9.61
N LEU A 39 9.69 0.49 10.90
CA LEU A 39 10.05 1.50 11.91
C LEU A 39 11.43 2.12 11.62
N SER A 40 12.40 1.31 11.18
CA SER A 40 13.70 1.82 10.75
C SER A 40 13.59 2.73 9.53
N CYS A 41 12.71 2.40 8.57
CA CYS A 41 12.46 3.28 7.42
C CYS A 41 11.84 4.60 7.85
N LEU A 42 10.79 4.57 8.68
CA LEU A 42 10.15 5.79 9.19
C LEU A 42 11.16 6.70 9.90
N ASN A 43 11.98 6.14 10.77
CA ASN A 43 13.00 6.90 11.51
C ASN A 43 14.10 7.47 10.62
N ALA A 44 14.34 6.90 9.43
CA ALA A 44 15.32 7.40 8.46
C ALA A 44 14.81 8.60 7.65
N THR A 45 13.51 8.90 7.69
CA THR A 45 12.92 10.06 6.98
C THR A 45 13.28 11.42 7.61
N ASP A 46 13.78 11.44 8.85
CA ASP A 46 13.98 12.63 9.69
C ASP A 46 12.67 13.42 9.98
N ILE A 47 11.52 12.84 9.64
CA ILE A 47 10.20 13.40 9.93
C ILE A 47 9.62 12.71 11.17
N HIS A 48 9.08 13.52 12.07
CA HIS A 48 8.60 13.07 13.37
C HIS A 48 7.16 12.56 13.30
N TYR A 49 6.95 11.49 12.52
CA TYR A 49 5.64 10.84 12.43
C TYR A 49 5.19 10.29 13.78
N ARG A 50 3.88 10.26 13.97
CA ARG A 50 3.24 9.57 15.10
C ARG A 50 2.50 8.35 14.62
N LEU A 51 2.39 7.34 15.48
CA LEU A 51 1.73 6.07 15.20
C LEU A 51 0.64 5.82 16.23
N TYR A 52 -0.49 5.27 15.78
CA TYR A 52 -1.47 4.60 16.63
C TYR A 52 -1.96 3.32 15.95
N ILE A 53 -2.68 2.48 16.68
CA ILE A 53 -3.24 1.24 16.14
C ILE A 53 -4.76 1.39 16.12
N ASP A 54 -5.37 1.19 14.94
CA ASP A 54 -6.82 1.08 14.77
C ASP A 54 -7.14 -0.25 14.09
N ALA A 55 -8.07 -1.02 14.67
CA ALA A 55 -8.54 -2.29 14.14
C ALA A 55 -7.45 -3.27 13.65
N GLY A 56 -6.24 -3.18 14.23
CA GLY A 56 -5.06 -3.97 13.85
C GLY A 56 -4.15 -3.32 12.79
N SER A 57 -4.58 -2.26 12.13
CA SER A 57 -3.76 -1.45 11.24
C SER A 57 -2.86 -0.51 12.03
N THR A 58 -1.59 -0.42 11.65
CA THR A 58 -0.68 0.61 12.16
C THR A 58 -0.88 1.88 11.35
N VAL A 59 -1.44 2.91 11.97
CA VAL A 59 -1.79 4.16 11.29
C VAL A 59 -0.70 5.20 11.54
N VAL A 60 -0.16 5.76 10.45
CA VAL A 60 0.85 6.82 10.48
C VAL A 60 0.20 8.19 10.37
N LEU A 61 0.59 9.10 11.26
CA LEU A 61 0.14 10.48 11.28
C LEU A 61 1.31 11.44 11.00
N PRO A 62 1.13 12.45 10.13
CA PRO A 62 2.11 13.51 9.93
C PRO A 62 2.32 14.33 11.22
N PRO A 63 3.47 15.00 11.35
CA PRO A 63 3.67 15.99 12.39
C PRO A 63 2.78 17.23 12.17
N GLY A 64 2.25 17.77 13.26
CA GLY A 64 1.38 18.95 13.23
C GLY A 64 -0.06 18.61 12.85
N ASN A 65 -0.79 19.64 12.42
CA ASN A 65 -2.12 19.52 11.81
C ASN A 65 -1.93 19.90 10.33
N ARG A 66 -1.86 18.88 9.48
CA ARG A 66 -1.65 18.99 8.03
C ARG A 66 -2.08 17.73 7.29
N THR A 67 -2.32 17.89 5.99
CA THR A 67 -2.43 16.82 4.99
C THR A 67 -1.06 16.18 4.72
N LEU A 68 -1.06 14.89 4.39
CA LEU A 68 0.08 14.14 3.85
C LEU A 68 0.32 14.52 2.38
N ASP A 69 1.58 14.79 2.05
CA ASP A 69 2.04 15.13 0.71
C ASP A 69 3.04 14.07 0.22
N THR A 70 2.50 13.00 -0.36
CA THR A 70 3.30 11.86 -0.85
C THR A 70 4.10 12.16 -2.12
N HIS A 71 3.95 13.36 -2.70
CA HIS A 71 4.75 13.84 -3.84
C HIS A 71 5.75 14.93 -3.44
N GLY A 72 5.77 15.30 -2.16
CA GLY A 72 6.69 16.27 -1.59
C GLY A 72 7.30 15.77 -0.30
N VAL A 73 6.95 16.40 0.82
CA VAL A 73 7.68 16.15 2.09
C VAL A 73 7.51 14.71 2.61
N ASP A 74 6.41 14.04 2.28
CA ASP A 74 6.11 12.67 2.72
C ASP A 74 6.40 11.61 1.64
N GLU A 75 7.12 11.95 0.56
CA GLU A 75 7.50 11.00 -0.50
C GLU A 75 8.19 9.75 0.09
N PHE A 76 9.10 9.93 1.06
CA PHE A 76 9.78 8.82 1.71
C PHE A 76 8.86 8.01 2.64
N LEU A 77 7.80 8.59 3.19
CA LEU A 77 6.79 7.81 3.91
C LEU A 77 6.09 6.84 2.97
N LEU A 78 5.69 7.30 1.78
CA LEU A 78 5.09 6.43 0.77
C LEU A 78 6.02 5.25 0.44
N GLN A 79 7.31 5.50 0.27
CA GLN A 79 8.29 4.44 0.05
C GLN A 79 8.36 3.44 1.22
N CYS A 80 8.36 3.93 2.48
CA CYS A 80 8.30 3.07 3.65
C CYS A 80 7.05 2.19 3.68
N MET A 81 5.88 2.76 3.36
CA MET A 81 4.61 2.03 3.30
C MET A 81 4.61 1.00 2.18
N MET A 82 5.11 1.34 0.99
CA MET A 82 5.21 0.41 -0.14
C MET A 82 6.11 -0.79 0.14
N MET A 83 7.19 -0.61 0.93
CA MET A 83 8.03 -1.74 1.35
C MET A 83 7.31 -2.72 2.27
N ALA A 84 6.34 -2.23 3.06
CA ALA A 84 5.67 -3.01 4.08
C ALA A 84 4.25 -3.49 3.68
N CYS A 85 3.64 -2.93 2.64
CA CYS A 85 2.23 -3.13 2.27
C CYS A 85 1.82 -4.57 1.94
N GLY A 86 2.79 -5.46 1.65
CA GLY A 86 2.53 -6.89 1.43
C GLY A 86 2.59 -7.74 2.71
N THR A 87 3.06 -7.18 3.82
CA THR A 87 3.46 -7.93 5.03
C THR A 87 2.94 -7.33 6.34
N MET A 88 2.56 -6.06 6.34
CA MET A 88 2.04 -5.34 7.50
C MET A 88 0.77 -4.59 7.13
N ASP A 89 -0.21 -4.59 8.02
CA ASP A 89 -1.42 -3.80 7.85
C ASP A 89 -1.12 -2.36 8.29
N ILE A 90 -1.04 -1.44 7.32
CA ILE A 90 -0.58 -0.06 7.52
C ILE A 90 -1.51 0.87 6.77
N ALA A 91 -1.83 1.98 7.42
CA ALA A 91 -2.49 3.13 6.80
C ALA A 91 -1.75 4.42 7.16
N ALA A 92 -2.10 5.50 6.49
CA ALA A 92 -1.69 6.83 6.87
C ALA A 92 -2.90 7.76 6.77
N GLU A 93 -2.97 8.73 7.67
CA GLU A 93 -4.10 9.66 7.75
C GLU A 93 -3.59 11.10 7.84
N ASP A 94 -4.38 12.00 7.26
CA ASP A 94 -4.23 13.43 7.45
C ASP A 94 -4.60 13.80 8.89
N THR A 95 -4.13 14.96 9.33
CA THR A 95 -4.37 15.49 10.69
C THR A 95 -5.03 16.87 10.66
N ASP A 96 -5.50 17.29 9.49
CA ASP A 96 -6.28 18.50 9.29
C ASP A 96 -7.76 18.34 9.66
N GLU A 97 -8.23 17.10 9.75
CA GLU A 97 -9.52 16.72 10.29
C GLU A 97 -9.41 16.28 11.76
N ASP A 98 -10.38 16.68 12.58
CA ASP A 98 -10.43 16.33 14.00
C ASP A 98 -10.81 14.84 14.18
N ASN A 99 -9.88 14.04 14.73
CA ASN A 99 -10.12 12.66 15.14
C ASN A 99 -9.56 12.42 16.55
N GLU A 100 -10.42 11.92 17.47
CA GLU A 100 -10.06 11.66 18.86
C GLU A 100 -8.94 10.61 18.99
N GLU A 101 -8.84 9.68 18.05
CA GLU A 101 -7.81 8.62 18.06
C GLU A 101 -6.40 9.17 17.82
N HIS A 102 -6.28 10.32 17.15
CA HIS A 102 -4.99 10.99 16.94
C HIS A 102 -4.31 11.40 18.26
N MET A 103 -5.08 11.56 19.34
CA MET A 103 -4.55 11.86 20.68
C MET A 103 -3.88 10.64 21.34
N ALA A 104 -4.24 9.43 20.95
CA ALA A 104 -3.65 8.19 21.47
C ALA A 104 -2.31 7.84 20.80
N SER A 105 -1.92 8.60 19.77
CA SER A 105 -0.71 8.36 19.01
C SER A 105 0.58 8.69 19.77
N VAL A 106 1.66 7.98 19.43
CA VAL A 106 3.00 8.15 19.99
C VAL A 106 4.03 8.35 18.88
N TYR A 107 5.17 8.99 19.16
CA TYR A 107 6.20 9.17 18.14
C TYR A 107 6.77 7.84 17.64
N ALA A 108 6.93 7.69 16.32
CA ALA A 108 7.49 6.49 15.71
C ALA A 108 8.89 6.15 16.26
N SER A 109 9.67 7.15 16.67
CA SER A 109 11.03 7.00 17.21
C SER A 109 11.11 6.28 18.55
N ILE A 110 10.00 6.14 19.27
CA ILE A 110 9.93 5.41 20.56
C ILE A 110 9.11 4.11 20.46
N VAL A 111 8.56 3.82 19.28
CA VAL A 111 7.78 2.61 19.04
C VAL A 111 8.71 1.44 18.80
N THR A 112 8.33 0.27 19.32
CA THR A 112 9.06 -0.99 19.16
C THR A 112 8.11 -2.07 18.66
N TYR A 113 8.65 -3.20 18.19
CA TYR A 113 7.84 -4.37 17.85
C TYR A 113 6.90 -4.79 18.97
N ASP A 114 7.41 -4.91 20.20
CA ASP A 114 6.60 -5.31 21.37
C ASP A 114 5.46 -4.33 21.62
N TRP A 115 5.71 -3.02 21.48
CA TRP A 115 4.66 -2.01 21.61
C TRP A 115 3.57 -2.18 20.54
N LEU A 116 3.96 -2.46 19.28
CA LEU A 116 3.01 -2.67 18.19
C LEU A 116 2.12 -3.89 18.47
N VAL A 117 2.72 -5.02 18.86
CA VAL A 117 1.99 -6.25 19.18
C VAL A 117 1.07 -6.07 20.40
N ASP A 118 1.55 -5.43 21.46
CA ASP A 118 0.77 -5.16 22.66
C ASP A 118 -0.44 -4.25 22.39
N ARG A 119 -0.33 -3.36 21.39
CA ARG A 119 -1.42 -2.50 20.93
C ARG A 119 -2.32 -3.16 19.88
N GLY A 120 -2.02 -4.39 19.49
CA GLY A 120 -2.87 -5.20 18.60
C GLY A 120 -2.55 -5.04 17.12
N ALA A 121 -1.41 -4.47 16.75
CA ALA A 121 -0.99 -4.37 15.35
C ALA A 121 -0.90 -5.75 14.68
N ARG A 122 -1.25 -5.80 13.39
CA ARG A 122 -1.34 -7.04 12.62
C ARG A 122 -0.44 -7.00 11.39
N GLY A 123 0.10 -8.17 11.07
CA GLY A 123 0.72 -8.42 9.79
C GLY A 123 -0.32 -8.72 8.72
N LEU A 124 0.15 -8.95 7.50
CA LEU A 124 -0.66 -9.48 6.40
C LEU A 124 -0.19 -10.87 6.02
N ARG A 125 -1.13 -11.74 5.66
CA ARG A 125 -0.86 -13.08 5.12
C ARG A 125 -1.79 -13.39 3.96
N ALA A 126 -1.34 -14.25 3.05
CA ALA A 126 -2.20 -14.76 1.98
C ALA A 126 -3.35 -15.59 2.57
N ILE A 127 -4.58 -15.21 2.24
CA ILE A 127 -5.81 -15.93 2.62
C ILE A 127 -6.53 -16.55 1.42
N GLY A 128 -6.06 -16.28 0.21
CA GLY A 128 -6.59 -16.88 -1.00
C GLY A 128 -6.03 -16.25 -2.27
N THR A 129 -6.60 -16.65 -3.39
CA THR A 129 -6.28 -16.10 -4.71
C THR A 129 -7.56 -15.91 -5.52
N ARG A 130 -7.62 -14.87 -6.34
CA ARG A 130 -8.68 -14.68 -7.33
C ARG A 130 -8.08 -14.48 -8.72
N PRO A 131 -8.75 -14.89 -9.81
CA PRO A 131 -8.32 -14.52 -11.15
C PRO A 131 -8.45 -13.00 -11.36
N ALA A 132 -7.45 -12.40 -11.99
CA ALA A 132 -7.54 -11.07 -12.58
C ALA A 132 -8.51 -11.14 -13.76
N LYS A 133 -9.51 -10.27 -13.76
CA LYS A 133 -10.54 -10.23 -14.79
C LYS A 133 -10.21 -9.22 -15.89
N THR A 134 -9.42 -8.20 -15.56
CA THR A 134 -9.02 -7.15 -16.50
C THR A 134 -7.54 -6.81 -16.33
N LEU A 135 -6.99 -5.99 -17.23
CA LEU A 135 -5.64 -5.42 -17.06
C LEU A 135 -5.61 -4.40 -15.92
N GLU A 136 -6.70 -3.67 -15.66
CA GLU A 136 -6.78 -2.74 -14.52
C GLU A 136 -6.71 -3.46 -13.16
N ASP A 137 -7.11 -4.73 -13.13
CA ASP A 137 -6.95 -5.63 -11.98
C ASP A 137 -5.45 -5.94 -11.67
N ILE A 138 -4.54 -5.66 -12.61
CA ILE A 138 -3.11 -5.98 -12.55
C ILE A 138 -2.26 -4.70 -12.44
N PHE A 139 -2.68 -3.61 -13.07
CA PHE A 139 -1.96 -2.33 -13.01
C PHE A 139 -2.38 -1.52 -11.77
N VAL A 140 -1.41 -1.21 -10.90
CA VAL A 140 -1.57 -0.14 -9.91
C VAL A 140 -1.68 1.16 -10.70
N ARG A 141 -2.71 1.95 -10.39
CA ARG A 141 -3.12 3.12 -11.18
C ARG A 141 -2.12 4.25 -10.98
N ASP A 142 -1.05 4.28 -11.78
CA ASP A 142 -0.30 5.51 -12.02
C ASP A 142 -1.21 6.40 -12.87
N GLU A 143 -1.88 7.37 -12.24
CA GLU A 143 -2.58 8.42 -12.97
C GLU A 143 -1.52 9.31 -13.64
N GLU A 144 -1.18 8.98 -14.88
CA GLU A 144 -0.50 9.89 -15.78
C GLU A 144 -1.50 10.99 -16.17
N GLU A 145 -1.38 12.14 -15.51
CA GLU A 145 -2.10 13.37 -15.82
C GLU A 145 -1.75 13.81 -17.24
N THR A 146 -2.66 13.58 -18.19
CA THR A 146 -2.56 14.11 -19.55
C THR A 146 -3.06 15.56 -19.55
N ASP A 147 -2.13 16.49 -19.83
CA ASP A 147 -2.40 17.89 -20.19
C ASP A 147 -2.96 18.00 -21.63
#